data_AF-U2T4R6-F1
#
_entry.id   AF-U2T4R6-F1
#
_cell.length_a   1.000
_cell.length_b   1.000
_cell.length_c   1.000
_cell.angle_alpha   90.00
_cell.angle_beta   90.00
_cell.angle_gamma   90.00
#
_symmetry.space_group_name_H-M   'P 1'
#
loop_
_entity.id
_entity.type
_entity.pdbx_description
1 polymer ?
#
loop_
_entity_poly.entity_id
_entity_poly.type
_entity_poly.pdbx_seq_one_letter_code
_entity_poly.pdbx_strand_id
1 'polypeptide(L)'
;AKTYFDFVLKLVLAVGIAFVLPVAVVLLNFVGVLRAKTILRSWRVAIIAIALFTAIATPAADVLSMFVLAVPMVALYFAAAGVAALHDLRTDRRAAALLAASPTELPLP
;
A
#
# COMPACT_ATOMS: atom_id res chain seq x y z
N ALA A 1 16.64 -30.87 12.94
CA ALA A 1 16.48 -30.38 11.55
C ALA A 1 15.06 -29.93 11.24
N LYS A 2 14.04 -30.80 11.36
CA LYS A 2 12.64 -30.48 11.01
C LYS A 2 12.07 -29.24 11.73
N THR A 3 12.27 -29.11 13.04
CA THR A 3 11.74 -27.97 13.83
C THR A 3 12.32 -26.62 13.41
N TYR A 4 13.60 -26.57 13.04
CA TYR A 4 14.24 -25.35 12.55
C TYR A 4 13.66 -24.94 11.19
N PHE A 5 13.52 -25.91 10.28
CA PHE A 5 12.95 -25.67 8.96
C PHE A 5 11.48 -25.21 9.06
N ASP A 6 10.67 -25.85 9.90
CA ASP A 6 9.27 -25.47 10.14
C ASP A 6 9.16 -24.06 10.74
N PHE A 7 10.08 -23.68 11.64
CA PHE A 7 10.14 -22.33 12.21
C PHE A 7 10.52 -21.28 11.17
N VAL A 8 11.61 -21.50 10.42
CA VAL A 8 12.09 -20.57 9.39
C VAL A 8 11.03 -20.39 8.30
N LEU A 9 10.38 -21.46 7.87
CA LEU A 9 9.33 -21.38 6.85
C LEU A 9 8.15 -20.50 7.32
N LYS A 10 7.70 -20.68 8.57
CA LYS A 10 6.63 -19.84 9.16
C LYS A 10 7.04 -18.38 9.24
N LEU A 11 8.28 -18.09 9.66
CA LEU A 11 8.81 -16.74 9.74
C LEU A 11 8.87 -16.07 8.36
N VAL A 12 9.44 -16.76 7.37
CA VAL A 12 9.55 -16.26 5.98
C VAL A 12 8.17 -16.01 5.37
N LEU A 13 7.21 -16.93 5.57
CA LEU A 13 5.84 -16.75 5.10
C LEU A 13 5.16 -15.55 5.78
N ALA A 14 5.27 -15.42 7.10
CA ALA A 14 4.67 -14.31 7.83
C ALA A 14 5.23 -12.96 7.37
N VAL A 15 6.56 -12.87 7.21
CA VAL A 15 7.23 -11.67 6.70
C VAL A 15 6.83 -11.38 5.26
N GLY A 16 6.82 -12.40 4.38
CA GLY A 16 6.43 -12.23 2.98
C GLY A 16 5.01 -11.72 2.83
N ILE A 17 4.05 -12.30 3.56
CA ILE A 17 2.66 -11.84 3.57
C ILE A 17 2.57 -10.39 4.05
N ALA A 18 3.34 -10.02 5.07
CA ALA A 18 3.36 -8.65 5.58
C ALA A 18 3.82 -7.64 4.52
N PHE A 19 4.84 -7.99 3.74
CA PHE A 19 5.36 -7.13 2.67
C PHE A 19 4.39 -6.99 1.50
N VAL A 20 3.49 -7.96 1.31
CA VAL A 20 2.42 -7.88 0.31
C VAL A 20 1.33 -6.89 0.75
N LEU A 21 1.07 -6.72 2.05
CA LEU A 21 -0.01 -5.84 2.55
C LEU A 21 0.12 -4.39 2.04
N PRO A 22 1.27 -3.70 2.13
CA PRO A 22 1.45 -2.36 1.54
C PRO A 22 1.15 -2.29 0.05
N VAL A 23 1.53 -3.33 -0.71
CA VAL A 23 1.32 -3.41 -2.16
C VAL A 23 -0.15 -3.67 -2.50
N ALA A 24 -0.86 -4.46 -1.68
CA ALA A 24 -2.28 -4.71 -1.86
C ALA A 24 -3.13 -3.42 -1.79
N VAL A 25 -2.68 -2.40 -1.06
CA VAL A 25 -3.32 -1.08 -1.01
C VAL A 25 -3.32 -0.40 -2.40
N VAL A 26 -2.27 -0.58 -3.20
CA VAL A 26 -2.23 -0.11 -4.60
C VAL A 26 -3.24 -0.87 -5.44
N LEU A 27 -3.28 -2.20 -5.30
CA LEU A 27 -4.22 -3.01 -6.07
C LEU A 27 -5.68 -2.57 -5.81
N LEU A 28 -5.98 -2.21 -4.56
CA LEU A 28 -7.27 -1.66 -4.16
C LEU A 28 -7.55 -0.28 -4.79
N ASN A 29 -6.52 0.53 -5.03
CA ASN A 29 -6.63 1.77 -5.81
C ASN A 29 -6.89 1.50 -7.30
N PHE A 30 -6.23 0.52 -7.90
CA PHE A 30 -6.44 0.15 -9.30
C PHE A 30 -7.87 -0.34 -9.57
N VAL A 31 -8.46 -1.07 -8.62
CA VAL A 31 -9.86 -1.54 -8.70
C VAL A 31 -10.87 -0.41 -8.39
N GLY A 32 -10.39 0.78 -8.00
CA GLY A 32 -11.23 1.97 -7.76
C GLY A 32 -11.85 2.04 -6.36
N VAL A 33 -11.50 1.12 -5.46
CA VAL A 33 -12.06 1.05 -4.11
C VAL A 33 -11.44 2.09 -3.18
N LEU A 34 -10.18 2.49 -3.42
CA LEU A 34 -9.45 3.40 -2.55
C LEU A 34 -8.75 4.50 -3.36
N ARG A 35 -8.90 5.78 -3.01
CA ARG A 35 -8.11 6.87 -3.62
C ARG A 35 -6.74 7.03 -2.95
N ALA A 36 -5.76 7.51 -3.70
CA ALA A 36 -4.42 7.84 -3.22
C ALA A 36 -4.44 8.84 -2.05
N LYS A 37 -5.34 9.82 -2.08
CA LYS A 37 -5.54 10.78 -0.99
C LYS A 37 -5.93 10.10 0.33
N THR A 38 -6.76 9.06 0.26
CA THR A 38 -7.18 8.28 1.44
C THR A 38 -6.01 7.48 2.00
N ILE A 39 -5.20 6.88 1.12
CA ILE A 39 -3.97 6.19 1.51
C ILE A 39 -3.07 7.17 2.25
N LEU A 40 -2.69 8.29 1.62
CA LEU A 40 -1.79 9.28 2.22
C LEU A 40 -2.34 9.90 3.50
N ARG A 41 -3.66 10.06 3.66
CA ARG A 41 -4.24 10.58 4.92
C ARG A 41 -4.05 9.62 6.10
N SER A 42 -4.05 8.31 5.83
CA SER A 42 -3.94 7.25 6.83
C SER A 42 -2.49 6.83 7.13
N TRP A 43 -1.50 7.59 6.68
CA TRP A 43 -0.07 7.24 6.80
C TRP A 43 0.38 6.96 8.23
N ARG A 44 -0.12 7.72 9.21
CA ARG A 44 0.21 7.50 10.63
C ARG A 44 -0.29 6.14 11.13
N VAL A 45 -1.51 5.77 10.74
CA VAL A 45 -2.12 4.49 11.09
C VAL A 45 -1.33 3.35 10.44
N ALA A 46 -0.91 3.52 9.19
CA ALA A 46 -0.08 2.54 8.50
C ALA A 46 1.27 2.33 9.19
N ILE A 47 1.97 3.40 9.58
CA ILE A 47 3.26 3.29 10.29
C ILE A 47 3.08 2.60 11.64
N ILE A 48 2.03 2.94 12.41
CA ILE A 48 1.74 2.28 13.70
C ILE A 48 1.45 0.79 13.49
N ALA A 49 0.65 0.45 12.48
CA ALA A 49 0.32 -0.94 12.15
C ALA A 49 1.58 -1.73 11.73
N ILE A 50 2.45 -1.13 10.90
CA ILE A 50 3.72 -1.73 10.50
C ILE A 50 4.61 -1.95 11.74
N ALA A 51 4.77 -0.93 12.58
CA ALA A 51 5.60 -1.03 13.78
C ALA A 51 5.08 -2.14 14.72
N LEU A 52 3.77 -2.17 14.99
CA LEU A 52 3.13 -3.20 15.81
C LEU A 52 3.31 -4.60 15.20
N PHE A 53 3.12 -4.73 13.89
CA PHE A 53 3.32 -6.01 13.19
C PHE A 53 4.76 -6.48 13.31
N THR A 54 5.73 -5.58 13.05
CA THR A 54 7.16 -5.92 13.11
C THR A 54 7.56 -6.33 14.53
N ALA A 55 6.99 -5.69 15.56
CA ALA A 55 7.22 -6.06 16.96
C ALA A 55 6.81 -7.51 17.26
N ILE A 56 5.65 -7.91 16.74
CA ILE A 56 5.09 -9.26 16.93
C ILE A 56 5.85 -10.30 16.09
N ALA A 57 6.27 -9.91 14.89
CA ALA A 57 6.94 -10.80 13.94
C ALA A 57 8.41 -11.09 14.32
N THR A 58 9.08 -10.16 14.99
CA THR A 58 10.49 -10.33 15.41
C THR A 58 10.59 -11.07 16.74
N PRO A 59 11.17 -12.29 16.80
CA PRO A 59 11.18 -13.11 18.00
C PRO A 59 11.95 -12.51 19.19
N ALA A 60 12.96 -11.70 18.92
CA ALA A 60 13.83 -11.11 19.94
C ALA A 60 13.33 -9.76 20.47
N ALA A 61 12.27 -9.19 19.87
CA ALA A 61 11.77 -7.84 20.15
C ALA A 61 12.90 -6.79 20.28
N ASP A 62 14.02 -7.00 19.58
CA ASP A 62 15.11 -6.06 19.56
C ASP A 62 14.80 -4.94 18.57
N VAL A 63 15.12 -3.71 18.98
CA VAL A 63 14.74 -2.49 18.25
C VAL A 63 15.33 -2.48 16.84
N LEU A 64 16.55 -3.00 16.66
CA LEU A 64 17.24 -3.00 15.38
C LEU A 64 16.54 -3.90 14.36
N SER A 65 16.24 -5.15 14.73
CA SER A 65 15.53 -6.12 13.90
C SER A 65 14.13 -5.64 13.53
N MET A 66 13.43 -4.96 14.45
CA MET A 66 12.16 -4.32 14.15
C MET A 66 12.32 -3.26 13.07
N PHE A 67 13.30 -2.35 13.18
CA PHE A 67 13.53 -1.32 12.15
C PHE A 67 13.96 -1.90 10.80
N VAL A 68 14.78 -2.96 10.79
CA VAL A 68 15.19 -3.66 9.56
C VAL A 68 13.97 -4.16 8.77
N LEU A 69 12.92 -4.60 9.45
CA LEU A 69 11.67 -5.03 8.83
C LEU A 69 10.71 -3.86 8.55
N ALA A 70 10.59 -2.92 9.47
CA ALA A 70 9.63 -1.81 9.39
C ALA A 70 10.00 -0.81 8.30
N VAL A 71 11.28 -0.46 8.15
CA VAL A 71 11.75 0.50 7.14
C VAL A 71 11.34 0.11 5.72
N PRO A 72 11.64 -1.11 5.21
CA PRO A 72 11.22 -1.50 3.87
C PRO A 72 9.69 -1.58 3.73
N MET A 73 8.95 -1.97 4.78
CA MET A 73 7.47 -1.96 4.74
C MET A 73 6.90 -0.54 4.64
N VAL A 74 7.46 0.42 5.38
CA VAL A 74 7.08 1.84 5.30
C VAL A 74 7.44 2.40 3.92
N ALA A 75 8.63 2.07 3.41
CA ALA A 75 9.04 2.47 2.07
C ALA A 75 8.08 1.92 0.99
N LEU A 76 7.70 0.64 1.09
CA LEU A 76 6.71 0.02 0.21
C LEU A 76 5.35 0.72 0.30
N TYR A 77 4.91 1.10 1.50
CA TYR A 77 3.65 1.82 1.69
C TYR A 77 3.65 3.20 1.01
N PHE A 78 4.73 3.96 1.12
CA PHE A 78 4.84 5.25 0.44
C PHE A 78 5.04 5.11 -1.07
N ALA A 79 5.81 4.11 -1.52
CA ALA A 79 5.92 3.78 -2.94
C ALA A 79 4.55 3.42 -3.52
N ALA A 80 3.78 2.62 -2.79
CA ALA A 80 2.41 2.25 -3.10
C ALA A 80 1.50 3.49 -3.20
N ALA A 81 1.55 4.37 -2.21
CA ALA A 81 0.79 5.63 -2.24
C ALA A 81 1.17 6.52 -3.44
N GLY A 82 2.46 6.57 -3.81
CA GLY A 82 2.94 7.30 -4.99
C GLY A 82 2.42 6.72 -6.30
N VAL A 83 2.45 5.40 -6.46
CA VAL A 83 1.88 4.72 -7.63
C VAL A 83 0.37 4.97 -7.73
N ALA A 84 -0.36 4.87 -6.62
CA ALA A 84 -1.78 5.19 -6.57
C ALA A 84 -2.06 6.65 -6.97
N ALA A 85 -1.23 7.60 -6.53
CA ALA A 85 -1.40 9.01 -6.88
C ALA A 85 -1.19 9.27 -8.37
N LEU A 86 -0.20 8.62 -8.99
CA LEU A 86 0.01 8.68 -10.44
C LEU A 86 -1.15 8.07 -11.22
N HIS A 87 -1.73 6.98 -10.71
CA HIS A 87 -2.90 6.35 -11.30
C HIS A 87 -4.15 7.25 -11.22
N ASP A 88 -4.45 7.81 -10.04
CA ASP A 88 -5.57 8.74 -9.84
C ASP A 88 -5.46 9.95 -10.78
N LEU A 89 -4.27 10.55 -10.94
CA LEU A 89 -4.07 11.69 -11.84
C LEU A 89 -4.35 11.34 -13.31
N ARG A 90 -3.98 10.14 -13.75
CA ARG A 90 -4.24 9.67 -15.12
C ARG A 90 -5.73 9.45 -15.35
N THR A 91 -6.42 8.88 -14.37
CA THR A 91 -7.86 8.61 -14.44
C THR A 91 -8.67 9.90 -14.43
N ASP A 92 -8.34 10.84 -13.54
CA ASP A 92 -9.01 12.15 -13.45
C ASP A 92 -8.82 12.97 -14.75
N ARG A 93 -7.62 12.94 -15.37
CA ARG A 93 -7.37 13.59 -16.67
C ARG A 93 -8.19 12.99 -17.81
N ARG A 94 -8.32 11.66 -17.86
CA ARG A 94 -9.14 10.98 -18.87
C ARG A 94 -10.61 11.32 -18.72
N ALA A 95 -11.12 11.32 -17.49
CA ALA A 95 -12.50 11.72 -17.20
C ALA A 95 -12.79 13.16 -17.64
N ALA A 96 -11.89 14.10 -17.34
CA ALA A 96 -12.01 15.49 -17.76
C ALA A 96 -12.03 15.65 -19.30
N ALA A 97 -11.16 14.92 -20.02
CA ALA A 97 -11.12 14.96 -21.48
C ALA A 97 -12.41 14.41 -22.12
N LEU A 98 -13.01 13.36 -21.53
CA LEU A 98 -14.29 12.81 -21.99
C LEU A 98 -15.45 13.78 -21.78
N LEU A 99 -15.48 14.48 -20.63
CA LEU A 99 -16.46 15.52 -20.34
C LEU A 99 -16.33 16.71 -21.32
N ALA A 100 -15.10 17.13 -21.64
CA ALA A 100 -14.84 18.19 -22.61
C ALA A 100 -15.17 17.79 -24.06
N ALA A 101 -15.07 16.50 -24.39
CA ALA A 101 -15.45 15.96 -25.70
C ALA A 101 -16.94 15.60 -25.81
N SER A 102 -17.72 15.74 -24.74
CA SER A 102 -19.15 15.43 -24.74
C SER A 102 -19.93 16.52 -25.51
N PRO A 103 -20.76 16.18 -26.52
CA PRO A 103 -21.43 17.13 -27.44
C PRO A 103 -22.52 18.04 -26.83
N THR A 104 -22.60 18.19 -25.50
CA THR A 104 -23.76 18.77 -24.81
C THR A 104 -23.74 20.31 -24.70
N GLU A 105 -22.79 20.99 -25.35
CA GLU A 105 -22.78 22.45 -25.52
C GLU A 105 -23.55 22.92 -26.77
N LEU A 106 -24.46 22.13 -27.35
CA LEU A 106 -25.41 22.71 -28.30
C LEU A 106 -26.35 23.63 -27.51
N PRO A 107 -26.36 24.95 -27.77
CA PRO A 107 -27.42 25.81 -27.29
C PRO A 107 -28.70 25.23 -27.89
N LEU A 108 -29.59 24.70 -27.06
CA LEU A 108 -30.92 24.36 -27.53
C LEU A 108 -31.55 25.68 -28.01
N PRO A 109 -32.10 25.73 -29.24
CA PRO A 109 -32.74 26.93 -29.77
C PRO A 109 -33.92 27.38 -28.91
#